data_AF-A0A315ZQU1-F1
#
_entry.id   AF-A0A315ZQU1-F1
#
_cell.length_a   1.000
_cell.length_b   1.000
_cell.length_c   1.000
_cell.angle_alpha   90.00
_cell.angle_beta   90.00
_cell.angle_gamma   90.00
#
_symmetry.space_group_name_H-M   'P 1'
#
loop_
_entity.id
_entity.type
_entity.pdbx_description
1 polymer ?
#
loop_
_entity_poly.entity_id
_entity_poly.type
_entity_poly.pdbx_seq_one_letter_code
_entity_poly.pdbx_strand_id
1 'polypeptide(L)' 'MTEYDRIIKNIDASMAMEGMPLTIDDKQRIRACLEGKTTFQDVVNEIIKKHTKQAAM' A
#
# COMPACT_ATOMS: atom_id res chain seq x y z
N MET A 1 8.66 -14.96 10.26
CA MET A 1 8.54 -13.57 9.76
C MET A 1 9.35 -13.50 8.48
N THR A 2 8.67 -13.28 7.35
CA THR A 2 9.29 -13.25 6.02
C THR A 2 10.08 -11.95 5.81
N GLU A 3 10.89 -11.88 4.75
CA GLU A 3 11.55 -10.63 4.34
C GLU A 3 10.52 -9.53 4.02
N TYR A 4 9.41 -9.88 3.36
CA TYR A 4 8.34 -8.94 3.06
C TYR A 4 7.66 -8.38 4.32
N ASP A 5 7.49 -9.20 5.36
CA ASP A 5 6.96 -8.71 6.64
C ASP A 5 7.88 -7.69 7.30
N ARG A 6 9.20 -7.85 7.15
CA ARG A 6 10.20 -6.89 7.65
C ARG A 6 10.11 -5.57 6.89
N ILE A 7 10.04 -5.65 5.55
CA ILE A 7 9.91 -4.45 4.70
C ILE A 7 8.64 -3.68 5.06
N ILE A 8 7.49 -4.36 5.13
CA ILE A 8 6.21 -3.73 5.46
C ILE A 8 6.24 -3.12 6.87
N LYS A 9 6.82 -3.83 7.86
CA LYS A 9 6.94 -3.32 9.23
C LYS A 9 7.83 -2.08 9.32
N ASN A 10 8.93 -2.04 8.57
CA ASN A 10 9.82 -0.88 8.56
C ASN A 10 9.15 0.35 7.95
N ILE A 11 8.45 0.17 6.83
CA ILE A 11 7.69 1.26 6.19
C ILE A 11 6.59 1.74 7.13
N ASP A 12 5.82 0.83 7.74
CA ASP A 12 4.76 1.16 8.69
C ASP A 12 5.30 1.94 9.90
N ALA A 13 6.46 1.55 10.44
CA ALA A 13 7.11 2.25 11.54
C ALA A 13 7.52 3.68 11.13
N SER A 14 8.13 3.86 9.95
CA SER A 14 8.48 5.19 9.43
C SER A 14 7.26 6.07 9.24
N MET A 15 6.20 5.53 8.64
CA MET A 15 4.95 6.23 8.40
C MET A 15 4.23 6.58 9.71
N ALA A 16 4.25 5.68 10.70
CA ALA A 16 3.67 5.91 12.03
C ALA A 16 4.43 7.00 12.82
N MET A 17 5.75 7.13 12.66
CA MET A 17 6.52 8.23 13.28
C MET A 17 6.04 9.60 12.77
N GLU A 18 5.60 9.68 11.52
CA GLU A 18 5.00 10.89 10.94
C GLU A 18 3.50 11.03 11.24
N GLY A 19 2.94 10.20 12.13
CA GLY A 19 1.51 10.23 12.49
C GLY A 19 0.59 9.66 11.40
N MET A 20 1.13 8.95 10.41
CA MET A 20 0.39 8.42 9.26
C MET A 20 0.59 6.91 9.10
N PRO A 21 0.26 6.06 10.09
CA PRO A 21 0.47 4.62 9.99
C PRO A 21 -0.21 4.01 8.76
N LEU A 22 0.37 2.95 8.20
CA LEU A 22 -0.22 2.30 7.02
C LEU A 22 -1.53 1.62 7.38
N THR A 23 -2.52 1.76 6.51
CA THR A 23 -3.77 1.01 6.63
C THR A 23 -3.55 -0.47 6.33
N ILE A 24 -4.51 -1.31 6.72
CA ILE A 24 -4.48 -2.75 6.40
C ILE A 24 -4.45 -2.96 4.89
N ASP A 25 -5.24 -2.20 4.14
CA ASP A 25 -5.29 -2.24 2.68
C ASP A 25 -3.94 -1.89 2.05
N ASP A 26 -3.25 -0.88 2.56
CA ASP A 26 -1.93 -0.48 2.04
C ASP A 26 -0.88 -1.56 2.31
N LYS A 27 -0.89 -2.17 3.50
CA LYS A 27 -0.02 -3.32 3.82
C LYS A 27 -0.27 -4.50 2.89
N GLN A 28 -1.53 -4.78 2.55
CA GLN A 28 -1.90 -5.84 1.61
C GLN A 28 -1.44 -5.53 0.18
N ARG A 29 -1.61 -4.28 -0.29
CA ARG A 29 -1.12 -3.84 -1.61
C ARG A 29 0.39 -3.98 -1.73
N ILE A 30 1.13 -3.52 -0.72
CA ILE A 30 2.60 -3.64 -0.69
C ILE A 30 3.00 -5.11 -0.75
N ARG A 31 2.34 -5.98 0.04
CA ARG A 31 2.61 -7.43 -0.01
C ARG A 31 2.34 -8.02 -1.40
N ALA A 32 1.22 -7.69 -2.02
CA ALA A 32 0.87 -8.18 -3.35
C ALA A 32 1.91 -7.75 -4.42
N CYS A 33 2.42 -6.52 -4.33
CA CYS A 33 3.51 -6.05 -5.19
C CYS A 33 4.80 -6.84 -4.96
N LEU A 34 5.19 -7.07 -3.70
CA LEU A 34 6.40 -7.82 -3.35
C LEU A 34 6.33 -9.28 -3.79
N GLU A 35 5.14 -9.90 -3.71
CA GLU A 35 4.88 -11.27 -4.16
C GLU A 35 4.72 -11.40 -5.68
N GLY A 36 4.77 -10.29 -6.43
CA GLY A 36 4.58 -10.28 -7.89
C GLY A 36 3.14 -10.59 -8.34
N LYS A 37 2.15 -10.52 -7.44
CA LYS A 37 0.73 -10.74 -7.75
C LYS A 37 0.10 -9.55 -8.47
N THR A 38 0.71 -8.37 -8.35
CA THR A 38 0.31 -7.14 -9.04
C THR A 38 1.57 -6.31 -9.33
N THR A 39 1.47 -5.38 -10.29
CA THR A 39 2.52 -4.40 -10.52
C THR A 39 2.28 -3.12 -9.73
N PHE A 40 3.34 -2.35 -9.50
CA PHE A 40 3.25 -1.01 -8.91
C PHE A 40 2.29 -0.11 -9.71
N GLN A 41 2.38 -0.16 -11.05
CA GLN A 41 1.57 0.69 -11.92
C GLN A 41 0.08 0.33 -11.86
N ASP A 42 -0.25 -0.96 -11.76
CA ASP A 42 -1.63 -1.40 -11.59
C ASP A 42 -2.24 -0.90 -10.28
N VAL A 43 -1.50 -1.01 -9.17
CA VAL A 43 -1.95 -0.51 -7.86
C VAL A 43 -2.14 1.00 -7.87
N VAL A 44 -1.21 1.76 -8.48
CA VAL A 44 -1.36 3.21 -8.64
C VAL A 44 -2.62 3.55 -9.44
N ASN A 45 -2.85 2.86 -10.57
CA ASN A 45 -4.02 3.07 -11.40
C ASN A 45 -5.32 2.75 -10.65
N GLU A 46 -5.36 1.71 -9.83
CA GLU A 46 -6.51 1.36 -8.97
C GLU A 46 -6.79 2.44 -7.94
N ILE A 47 -5.75 2.95 -7.27
CA ILE A 47 -5.88 4.02 -6.28
C ILE A 47 -6.42 5.29 -6.93
N ILE A 48 -5.87 5.67 -8.10
CA ILE A 48 -6.36 6.83 -8.86
C ILE A 48 -7.84 6.62 -9.21
N LYS A 49 -8.20 5.48 -9.82
CA LYS A 49 -9.59 5.17 -10.18
C LYS A 49 -10.55 5.25 -8.99
N LYS A 50 -10.15 4.75 -7.81
CA LYS A 50 -10.95 4.80 -6.58
C LYS A 50 -11.29 6.24 -6.18
N HIS A 51 -10.31 7.14 -6.24
CA HIS A 51 -10.48 8.53 -5.80
C HIS A 51 -11.05 9.44 -6.90
N THR A 52 -10.78 9.16 -8.18
CA THR A 52 -11.40 9.88 -9.30
C THR A 52 -12.90 9.65 -9.36
N LYS A 53 -13.39 8.44 -9.03
CA LYS A 53 -14.83 8.17 -8.95
C LYS A 53 -15.53 8.87 -7.79
N GLN A 54 -14.81 9.16 -6.70
CA GLN A 54 -15.37 9.89 -5.55
C GLN A 54 -15.48 11.40 -5.79
N ALA A 55 -14.69 11.98 -6.69
CA ALA A 55 -14.74 13.42 -7.00
C ALA A 55 -15.87 13.81 -7.97
N ALA A 56 -16.65 12.84 -8.50
CA ALA A 56 -17.69 13.05 -9.50
C ALA A 56 -19.13 12.88 -8.98
N MET A 57 -19.33 12.88 -7.65
CA MET A 57 -20.64 12.92 -6.99
C MET A 57 -20.81 14.18 -6.16
#